data_AF-B6A7Y2-F1
#
_entry.id   AF-B6A7Y2-F1
#
_cell.length_a   1.000
_cell.length_b   1.000
_cell.length_c   1.000
_cell.angle_alpha   90.00
_cell.angle_beta   90.00
_cell.angle_gamma   90.00
#
_symmetry.space_group_name_H-M   'P 1'
#
loop_
_entity.id
_entity.type
_entity.pdbx_description
1 polymer ?
#
loop_
_entity_poly.entity_id
_entity_poly.type
_entity_poly.pdbx_seq_one_letter_code
_entity_poly.pdbx_strand_id
1 'polypeptide(L)'
;ADVELRALGVTNIVSALSQGFAISGASTRTAVNDANHGKSQLVSIIAALAIALVLFFLTAPLQFIPVAALGVVLIYAAWSLLSFKGIWQLRKRNTQAFSLAIFTFGSVVLVGVIGRDWVGGIT
;
A
#
# COMPACT_ATOMS: atom_id res chain seq x y z
N ALA A 1 -4.52 -13.76 -16.42
CA ALA A 1 -5.31 -13.43 -15.23
C ALA A 1 -5.25 -14.57 -14.20
N ASP A 2 -5.60 -15.80 -14.59
CA ASP A 2 -5.70 -16.94 -13.65
C ASP A 2 -4.40 -17.27 -12.93
N VAL A 3 -3.27 -17.22 -13.65
CA VAL A 3 -1.94 -17.49 -13.07
C VAL A 3 -1.55 -16.42 -12.02
N GLU A 4 -1.87 -15.15 -12.28
CA GLU A 4 -1.59 -14.04 -11.38
C GLU A 4 -2.47 -14.10 -10.13
N LEU A 5 -3.76 -14.39 -10.30
CA LEU A 5 -4.69 -14.59 -9.18
C LEU A 5 -4.30 -15.80 -8.33
N ARG A 6 -3.90 -16.92 -8.96
CA ARG A 6 -3.40 -18.10 -8.25
C ARG A 6 -2.11 -17.78 -7.48
N ALA A 7 -1.19 -17.01 -8.08
CA ALA A 7 0.03 -16.58 -7.41
C ALA A 7 -0.25 -15.67 -6.19
N LEU A 8 -1.16 -14.70 -6.31
CA LEU A 8 -1.59 -13.85 -5.20
C LEU A 8 -2.29 -14.65 -4.09
N GLY A 9 -3.13 -15.63 -4.46
CA GLY A 9 -3.79 -16.53 -3.51
C GLY A 9 -2.80 -17.35 -2.69
N VAL A 10 -1.83 -18.01 -3.35
CA VAL A 10 -0.78 -18.77 -2.65
C VAL A 10 0.08 -17.85 -1.79
N THR A 11 0.43 -16.66 -2.27
CA THR A 11 1.22 -15.68 -1.52
C THR A 11 0.52 -15.23 -0.24
N ASN A 12 -0.79 -15.00 -0.29
CA ASN A 12 -1.57 -14.61 0.88
C ASN A 12 -1.72 -15.76 1.90
N ILE A 13 -1.87 -17.00 1.45
CA ILE A 13 -1.88 -18.18 2.34
C ILE A 13 -0.56 -18.28 3.10
N VAL A 14 0.57 -18.19 2.39
CA VAL A 14 1.92 -18.23 3.01
C VAL A 14 2.12 -17.06 3.97
N SER A 15 1.64 -15.86 3.62
CA SER A 15 1.73 -14.67 4.47
C SER A 15 0.92 -14.84 5.76
N ALA A 16 -0.31 -15.37 5.66
CA ALA A 16 -1.16 -15.61 6.83
C ALA A 16 -0.53 -16.64 7.79
N LEU A 17 0.08 -17.72 7.26
CA LEU A 17 0.81 -18.71 8.07
C LEU A 17 2.04 -18.10 8.78
N SER A 18 2.63 -17.05 8.20
CA SER A 18 3.78 -16.34 8.75
C SER A 18 3.39 -15.15 9.64
N GLN A 19 2.10 -15.01 9.99
CA GLN A 19 1.53 -13.86 10.73
C GLN A 19 1.72 -12.51 10.02
N GLY A 20 1.84 -12.52 8.69
CA GLY A 20 1.97 -11.33 7.85
C GLY A 20 0.64 -10.74 7.42
N PHE A 21 0.68 -9.50 6.94
CA PHE A 21 -0.49 -8.81 6.38
C PHE A 21 -0.84 -9.34 4.97
N ALA A 22 -2.09 -9.14 4.57
CA ALA A 22 -2.54 -9.44 3.22
C ALA A 22 -1.73 -8.63 2.18
N ILE A 23 -1.23 -9.31 1.17
CA ILE A 23 -0.42 -8.78 0.08
C ILE A 23 -1.31 -8.63 -1.17
N SER A 24 -1.21 -7.48 -1.81
CA SER A 24 -1.88 -7.17 -3.08
C SER A 24 -0.85 -6.95 -4.19
N GLY A 25 -1.32 -6.94 -5.45
CA GLY A 25 -0.52 -6.63 -6.63
C GLY A 25 0.13 -5.25 -6.50
N ALA A 26 1.46 -5.21 -6.43
CA ALA A 26 2.20 -3.99 -6.17
C ALA A 26 2.64 -3.30 -7.47
N SER A 27 1.73 -2.55 -8.10
CA SER A 27 2.02 -1.76 -9.31
C SER A 27 3.13 -0.71 -9.09
N THR A 28 3.29 -0.22 -7.86
CA THR A 28 4.32 0.76 -7.51
C THR A 28 5.74 0.17 -7.56
N ARG A 29 5.92 -1.10 -7.20
CA ARG A 29 7.25 -1.76 -7.21
C ARG A 29 7.69 -2.10 -8.63
N THR A 30 6.76 -2.48 -9.51
CA THR A 30 7.07 -2.68 -10.93
C THR A 30 7.40 -1.35 -11.62
N ALA A 31 6.67 -0.27 -11.34
CA ALA A 31 6.95 1.06 -11.88
C ALA A 31 8.31 1.63 -11.45
N VAL A 32 8.69 1.50 -10.17
CA VAL A 32 10.02 1.92 -9.68
C VAL A 32 11.13 1.06 -10.28
N ASN A 33 10.91 -0.25 -10.41
CA ASN A 33 11.86 -1.16 -11.04
C ASN A 33 12.07 -0.83 -12.52
N ASP A 34 11.00 -0.52 -13.25
CA ASP A 34 11.03 -0.11 -14.66
C ASP A 34 11.74 1.25 -14.85
N ALA A 35 11.46 2.22 -13.97
CA ALA A 35 12.12 3.52 -13.95
C ALA A 35 13.64 3.44 -13.70
N ASN A 36 14.10 2.42 -12.96
CA ASN A 36 15.52 2.16 -12.71
C ASN A 36 16.15 1.18 -13.72
N HIS A 37 15.46 0.87 -14.83
CA HIS A 37 15.89 -0.08 -15.86
C HIS A 37 16.13 -1.51 -15.33
N GLY A 38 15.60 -1.82 -14.14
CA GLY A 38 15.69 -3.13 -13.51
C GLY A 38 14.75 -4.10 -14.20
N LYS A 39 15.28 -4.98 -15.04
CA LYS A 39 14.46 -5.93 -15.83
C LYS A 39 14.22 -7.28 -15.16
N SER A 40 14.54 -7.45 -13.87
CA SER A 40 14.62 -8.79 -13.27
C SER A 40 13.89 -8.95 -11.94
N GLN A 41 13.21 -10.10 -11.80
CA GLN A 41 12.63 -10.63 -10.56
C GLN A 41 13.68 -10.81 -9.43
N LEU A 42 14.98 -10.71 -9.76
CA LEU A 42 16.06 -10.66 -8.78
C LEU A 42 15.98 -9.43 -7.87
N VAL A 43 15.44 -8.29 -8.34
CA VAL A 43 15.34 -7.07 -7.53
C VAL A 43 14.44 -7.29 -6.31
N SER A 44 13.32 -8.00 -6.48
CA SER A 44 12.41 -8.31 -5.35
C SER A 44 13.03 -9.32 -4.39
N ILE A 45 13.83 -10.27 -4.88
CA ILE A 45 14.56 -11.24 -4.04
C ILE A 45 15.62 -10.52 -3.20
N ILE A 46 16.42 -9.64 -3.81
CA ILE A 46 17.45 -8.85 -3.09
C ILE A 46 16.78 -7.95 -2.06
N ALA A 47 15.66 -7.29 -2.41
CA ALA A 47 14.90 -6.48 -1.46
C ALA A 47 14.36 -7.31 -0.29
N ALA A 48 13.81 -8.51 -0.55
CA ALA A 48 13.34 -9.40 0.49
C ALA A 48 14.47 -9.86 1.42
N LEU A 49 15.63 -10.22 0.87
CA LEU A 49 16.83 -10.58 1.65
C LEU A 49 17.34 -9.41 2.48
N ALA A 50 17.38 -8.21 1.92
CA ALA A 50 17.78 -7.00 2.64
C ALA A 50 16.83 -6.70 3.81
N ILE A 51 15.51 -6.81 3.60
CA ILE A 51 14.51 -6.66 4.66
C ILE A 51 14.71 -7.71 5.74
N ALA A 52 14.90 -8.99 5.36
CA ALA A 52 15.16 -10.06 6.31
C ALA A 52 16.42 -9.78 7.15
N LEU A 53 17.51 -9.35 6.51
CA LEU A 53 18.77 -9.00 7.20
C LEU A 53 18.56 -7.83 8.18
N VAL A 54 17.84 -6.78 7.78
CA VAL A 54 17.51 -5.66 8.66
C VAL A 54 16.66 -6.12 9.85
N LEU A 55 15.69 -7.02 9.65
CA LEU A 55 14.90 -7.56 10.75
C LEU A 55 15.72 -8.44 11.69
N PHE A 56 16.64 -9.27 11.20
CA PHE A 56 17.46 -10.14 12.07
C PHE A 56 18.56 -9.38 12.83
N PHE A 57 19.22 -8.40 12.20
CA PHE A 57 20.39 -7.72 12.78
C PHE A 57 20.08 -6.32 13.34
N LEU A 58 19.08 -5.62 12.79
CA LEU A 58 18.80 -4.21 13.09
C LEU A 58 17.52 -4.01 13.92
N THR A 59 16.85 -5.07 14.39
CA THR A 59 15.70 -4.93 15.30
C THR A 59 16.06 -4.20 16.61
N ALA A 60 17.27 -4.41 17.15
CA ALA A 60 17.72 -3.77 18.38
C ALA A 60 17.86 -2.23 18.28
N PRO A 61 18.41 -1.64 17.21
CA PRO A 61 18.38 -0.18 17.03
C PRO A 61 17.01 0.37 16.56
N LEU A 62 16.19 -0.43 15.87
CA LEU A 62 14.86 0.00 15.41
C LEU A 62 13.91 0.33 16.58
N GLN A 63 14.11 -0.23 17.76
CA GLN A 63 13.30 0.07 18.95
C GLN A 63 13.40 1.52 19.43
N PHE A 64 14.49 2.22 19.07
CA PHE A 64 14.70 3.63 19.44
C PHE A 64 14.01 4.60 18.47
N ILE A 65 13.35 4.10 17.42
CA ILE A 65 12.64 4.95 16.48
C ILE A 65 11.39 5.49 17.18
N PRO A 66 11.27 6.82 17.38
CA PRO A 66 10.09 7.38 17.99
C PRO A 66 8.89 7.15 17.07
N VAL A 67 7.73 6.82 17.65
CA VAL A 67 6.47 6.60 16.92
C VAL A 67 6.14 7.80 16.01
N ALA A 68 6.57 9.01 16.39
CA ALA A 68 6.46 10.21 15.57
C ALA A 68 7.16 10.08 14.20
N ALA A 69 8.36 9.48 14.14
CA ALA A 69 9.07 9.29 12.87
C ALA A 69 8.33 8.31 11.95
N LEU A 70 7.79 7.21 12.51
CA LEU A 70 6.93 6.28 11.77
C LEU A 70 5.67 6.97 11.25
N GLY A 71 5.05 7.82 12.09
CA GLY A 71 3.88 8.61 11.71
C GLY A 71 4.15 9.54 10.53
N VAL A 72 5.29 10.25 10.52
CA VAL A 72 5.68 11.12 9.41
C VAL A 72 5.86 10.33 8.11
N VAL A 73 6.52 9.16 8.15
CA VAL A 73 6.68 8.28 6.98
C VAL A 73 5.32 7.82 6.45
N LEU A 74 4.38 7.49 7.34
CA LEU A 74 3.03 7.06 6.98
C LEU A 74 2.23 8.20 6.32
N ILE A 75 2.28 9.41 6.88
CA ILE A 75 1.65 10.61 6.30
C ILE A 75 2.26 10.92 4.93
N TYR A 76 3.58 10.85 4.80
CA TYR A 76 4.28 11.08 3.54
C TYR A 76 3.86 10.06 2.47
N ALA A 77 3.77 8.78 2.83
CA ALA A 77 3.29 7.72 1.93
C ALA A 77 1.84 7.96 1.49
N ALA A 78 0.96 8.32 2.43
CA ALA A 78 -0.44 8.66 2.13
C ALA A 78 -0.54 9.88 1.19
N TRP A 79 0.29 10.91 1.44
CA TRP A 79 0.34 12.09 0.59
C TRP A 79 0.84 11.78 -0.83
N SER A 80 1.83 10.90 -0.96
CA SER A 80 2.35 10.46 -2.25
C SER A 80 1.31 9.68 -3.07
N LEU A 81 0.44 8.93 -2.40
CA LEU A 81 -0.65 8.22 -3.04
C LEU A 81 -1.75 9.17 -3.56
N LEU A 82 -1.97 10.30 -2.88
CA LEU A 82 -2.93 11.33 -3.28
C LEU A 82 -2.39 12.16 -4.46
N SER A 83 -2.72 11.76 -5.68
CA SER A 83 -2.31 12.48 -6.89
C SER A 83 -3.24 13.67 -7.22
N PHE A 84 -3.01 14.82 -6.58
CA PHE A 84 -3.76 16.06 -6.85
C PHE A 84 -3.76 16.48 -8.34
N LYS A 85 -2.66 16.23 -9.05
CA LYS A 85 -2.55 16.49 -10.48
C LYS A 85 -3.53 15.64 -11.30
N GLY A 86 -3.72 14.38 -10.94
CA GLY A 86 -4.64 13.46 -11.63
C GLY A 86 -6.10 13.91 -11.45
N ILE A 87 -6.47 14.30 -10.23
CA ILE A 87 -7.80 14.79 -9.90
C ILE A 87 -8.13 16.08 -10.68
N TRP A 88 -7.17 17.01 -10.77
CA TRP A 88 -7.36 18.27 -11.49
C TRP A 88 -7.47 18.09 -13.00
N GLN A 89 -6.66 17.19 -13.58
CA GLN A 89 -6.75 16.84 -15.00
C GLN A 89 -8.07 16.15 -15.34
N LEU A 90 -8.56 15.28 -14.44
CA LEU A 90 -9.84 14.61 -14.59
C LEU A 90 -11.00 15.61 -14.62
N ARG A 91 -10.96 16.61 -13.73
CA ARG A 91 -11.95 17.71 -13.71
C ARG A 91 -12.01 18.47 -15.05
N LYS A 92 -10.86 18.70 -15.69
CA LYS A 92 -10.79 19.41 -16.98
C LYS A 92 -11.24 18.56 -18.18
N ARG A 93 -11.08 17.24 -18.12
CA ARG A 93 -11.41 16.33 -19.23
C ARG A 93 -12.83 15.77 -19.16
N ASN A 94 -13.33 15.45 -17.98
CA ASN A 94 -14.66 14.87 -17.81
C ASN A 94 -15.22 15.16 -16.40
N THR A 95 -16.19 16.06 -16.32
CA THR A 95 -16.83 16.48 -15.07
C THR A 95 -17.68 15.38 -14.42
N GLN A 96 -18.23 14.44 -15.21
CA GLN A 96 -18.97 13.30 -14.68
C GLN A 96 -18.05 12.28 -14.01
N ALA A 97 -16.90 11.98 -14.63
CA ALA A 97 -15.89 11.12 -14.03
C ALA A 97 -15.30 11.73 -12.74
N PHE A 98 -15.16 13.06 -12.71
CA PHE A 98 -14.77 13.79 -11.50
C PHE A 98 -15.81 13.67 -10.37
N SER A 99 -17.11 13.78 -10.70
CA SER A 99 -18.19 13.57 -9.73
C SER A 99 -18.21 12.14 -9.18
N LEU A 100 -17.99 11.14 -10.02
CA LEU A 100 -17.92 9.75 -9.58
C LEU A 100 -16.70 9.49 -8.68
N ALA A 101 -15.56 10.11 -9.00
CA ALA A 101 -14.35 10.02 -8.18
C ALA A 101 -14.53 10.66 -6.81
N ILE A 102 -15.13 11.85 -6.72
CA ILE A 102 -15.38 12.51 -5.42
C ILE A 102 -16.44 11.74 -4.62
N PHE A 103 -17.46 11.19 -5.27
CA PHE A 103 -18.46 10.35 -4.63
C PHE A 103 -17.84 9.06 -4.06
N THR A 104 -16.98 8.39 -4.84
CA THR A 104 -16.27 7.17 -4.39
C THR A 104 -15.33 7.49 -3.24
N PHE A 105 -14.56 8.59 -3.34
CA PHE A 105 -13.68 9.03 -2.27
C PHE A 105 -14.46 9.34 -0.98
N GLY A 106 -15.55 10.11 -1.10
CA GLY A 106 -16.44 10.39 0.03
C GLY A 106 -17.05 9.13 0.62
N SER A 107 -17.51 8.20 -0.23
CA SER A 107 -18.05 6.91 0.20
C SER A 107 -17.04 6.08 0.97
N VAL A 108 -15.78 5.98 0.50
CA VAL A 108 -14.72 5.23 1.19
C VAL A 108 -14.36 5.89 2.53
N VAL A 109 -14.28 7.22 2.59
CA VAL A 109 -14.01 7.93 3.86
C VAL A 109 -15.16 7.73 4.85
N LEU A 110 -16.41 7.87 4.39
CA LEU A 110 -17.59 7.65 5.23
C LEU A 110 -17.63 6.20 5.72
N VAL A 111 -17.59 5.20 4.84
CA VAL A 111 -17.64 3.79 5.24
C VAL A 111 -16.42 3.38 6.08
N GLY A 112 -15.22 3.83 5.73
CA GLY A 112 -13.98 3.45 6.40
C GLY A 112 -13.78 4.11 7.77
N VAL A 113 -14.21 5.37 7.94
CA VAL A 113 -14.13 6.07 9.23
C VAL A 113 -15.35 5.73 10.08
N ILE A 114 -16.56 5.91 9.55
CA ILE A 114 -17.81 5.76 10.29
C ILE A 114 -18.10 4.28 10.57
N GLY A 115 -17.80 3.37 9.64
CA GLY A 115 -17.99 1.93 9.85
C GLY A 115 -17.18 1.36 11.03
N ARG A 116 -16.03 1.97 11.34
CA ARG A 116 -15.23 1.61 12.52
C ARG A 116 -15.94 1.98 13.83
N ASP A 117 -16.66 3.08 13.83
CA ASP A 117 -17.36 3.62 15.00
C ASP A 117 -18.66 2.84 15.29
N TRP A 118 -19.31 2.28 14.26
CA TRP A 118 -20.50 1.42 14.43
C TRP A 118 -20.17 0.03 15.00
N VAL A 119 -19.03 -0.56 14.63
CA VAL A 119 -18.63 -1.88 15.13
C VAL A 119 -18.12 -1.81 16.58
N GLY A 120 -17.52 -0.69 16.99
CA GLY A 120 -17.08 -0.46 18.37
C GLY A 120 -18.18 -0.07 19.37
N GLY A 121 -19.42 0.18 18.91
CA GLY A 121 -20.56 0.52 19.78
C GLY A 121 -21.41 -0.67 20.21
N ILE A 122 -21.08 -1.89 19.74
CA ILE A 122 -21.80 -3.14 20.04
C ILE A 122 -20.94 -4.16 20.82
N THR A 123 -19.77 -3.72 21.31
CA THR A 123 -18.94 -4.42 22.31
C THR A 123 -18.60 -3.46 23.43
#